data_AF-A0AAE0TCB4-F1
#
_entry.id   AF-A0AAE0TCB4-F1
#
_cell.length_a   1.000
_cell.length_b   1.000
_cell.length_c   1.000
_cell.angle_alpha   90.00
_cell.angle_beta   90.00
_cell.angle_gamma   90.00
#
_symmetry.space_group_name_H-M   'P 1'
#
loop_
_entity.id
_entity.type
_entity.pdbx_description
1 polymer ?
#
loop_
_entity_poly.entity_id
_entity_poly.type
_entity_poly.pdbx_seq_one_letter_code
_entity_poly.pdbx_strand_id
1 'polypeptide(L)'
;MILFWPGKSFTLLILLFRTILADSKCSLQDGVCTYNINLHQGKTNCETNYNTFSIGDSIKLNDRDKSSQMEQEFHDIKEDHEKRIKELETSIQRVLRSALSSGNMDSNTLELQQAPQHIPPAAPVHVNKSLVNTNEGSLIAQLQGEFTKLKASLKSRTKELLDTKTTLNATLENLKDTQTSLFESSEKLIDAENKVETLEYQASIVKNQLKDKAERLEIASEKLNASETKRLATEEQLYNLVRSEANLKEELGYYKYKLNQTLNELEELRKNYTDLTNMHQKVKRNLRTCELELMDCYTAKTDTFCTFQDSGICGYRQENVTDAFDWEWHKGPTPSSSTGPDGDHTCQNNRGHYMYIEASGKSKGQNALLYSPRYRGLTNQCIEFYYHMYGRHVGTLTVYKLASGSTDLESVWRVYGNQGNVWILARMSVPEHLAKIGYQLVFEGVVENGYEGDISIDDINVRDGDCPASVAVKAVQISLGNSSNSTVISQIERYRSLLRRRHRHERRKLKETEQSSERT
;
A
#
# COMPACT_ATOMS: atom_id res chain seq x y z
N MET A 1 -5.21 -7.88 -1.64
CA MET A 1 -4.93 -8.66 -2.87
C MET A 1 -3.97 -9.79 -2.49
N ILE A 2 -3.98 -10.93 -3.18
CA ILE A 2 -3.33 -12.18 -2.71
C ILE A 2 -1.81 -12.17 -2.97
N LEU A 3 -1.02 -12.65 -2.00
CA LEU A 3 0.08 -13.62 -2.23
C LEU A 3 0.56 -14.25 -0.91
N PHE A 4 0.37 -15.57 -0.77
CA PHE A 4 0.98 -16.40 0.28
C PHE A 4 2.33 -16.95 -0.20
N TRP A 5 3.32 -17.11 0.70
CA TRP A 5 4.59 -17.80 0.41
C TRP A 5 5.02 -18.71 1.58
N PRO A 6 4.70 -20.02 1.56
CA PRO A 6 5.14 -20.99 2.57
C PRO A 6 6.47 -21.66 2.18
N GLY A 7 7.60 -21.09 2.58
CA GLY A 7 8.94 -21.60 2.24
C GLY A 7 9.46 -22.69 3.18
N LYS A 8 9.72 -23.90 2.68
CA LYS A 8 10.21 -25.08 3.45
C LYS A 8 11.66 -24.98 3.96
N SER A 9 12.27 -23.79 4.00
CA SER A 9 13.71 -23.62 4.26
C SER A 9 14.10 -23.62 5.75
N PHE A 10 13.17 -23.38 6.66
CA PHE A 10 13.47 -23.16 8.08
C PHE A 10 13.76 -24.45 8.87
N THR A 11 13.08 -25.55 8.54
CA THR A 11 13.20 -26.84 9.25
C THR A 11 14.52 -27.56 9.01
N LEU A 12 15.10 -27.43 7.80
CA LEU A 12 16.38 -28.07 7.48
C LEU A 12 17.55 -27.43 8.25
N LEU A 13 17.50 -26.10 8.46
CA LEU A 13 18.50 -25.37 9.23
C LEU A 13 18.49 -25.81 10.71
N ILE A 14 17.30 -26.03 11.29
CA ILE A 14 17.13 -26.49 12.67
C ILE A 14 17.64 -27.95 12.84
N LEU A 15 17.48 -28.80 11.82
CA LEU A 15 18.02 -30.17 11.84
C LEU A 15 19.55 -30.20 11.75
N LEU A 16 20.15 -29.36 10.89
CA LEU A 16 21.62 -29.22 10.81
C LEU A 16 22.22 -28.70 12.13
N PHE A 17 21.58 -27.72 12.77
CA PHE A 17 21.98 -27.26 14.11
C PHE A 17 21.90 -28.35 15.18
N ARG A 18 20.93 -29.27 15.11
CA ARG A 18 20.82 -30.39 16.06
C ARG A 18 21.85 -31.49 15.87
N THR A 19 22.35 -31.72 14.65
CA THR A 19 23.32 -32.80 14.38
C THR A 19 24.78 -32.45 14.67
N ILE A 20 25.13 -31.17 14.78
CA ILE A 20 26.51 -30.71 15.03
C ILE A 20 26.84 -30.63 16.54
N LEU A 21 25.82 -30.49 17.40
CA LEU A 21 25.97 -30.25 18.84
C LEU A 21 26.17 -31.51 19.71
N ALA A 22 26.65 -32.62 19.15
CA ALA A 22 26.76 -33.90 19.88
C ALA A 22 27.90 -33.91 20.93
N ASP A 23 29.10 -33.46 20.57
CA ASP A 23 30.31 -33.59 21.42
C ASP A 23 30.93 -32.26 21.87
N SER A 24 30.54 -31.11 21.28
CA SER A 24 31.07 -29.80 21.63
C SER A 24 30.38 -29.21 22.86
N LYS A 25 30.78 -29.61 24.07
CA LYS A 25 30.31 -29.01 25.32
C LYS A 25 30.71 -27.52 25.41
N CYS A 26 29.76 -26.61 25.18
CA CYS A 26 29.93 -25.21 25.57
C CYS A 26 29.97 -25.09 27.10
N SER A 27 31.03 -24.47 27.62
CA SER A 27 31.11 -24.02 29.01
C SER A 27 30.67 -22.57 29.08
N LEU A 28 29.60 -22.30 29.83
CA LEU A 28 29.09 -20.95 30.04
C LEU A 28 29.74 -20.32 31.28
N GLN A 29 30.46 -19.21 31.10
CA GLN A 29 30.87 -18.31 32.19
C GLN A 29 30.54 -16.87 31.79
N ASP A 30 30.11 -16.06 32.76
CA ASP A 30 29.87 -14.61 32.64
C ASP A 30 29.07 -14.17 31.39
N GLY A 31 28.08 -14.99 31.01
CA GLY A 31 27.17 -14.72 29.89
C GLY A 31 27.73 -15.05 28.49
N VAL A 32 28.96 -15.54 28.38
CA VAL A 32 29.59 -15.91 27.10
C VAL A 32 29.63 -17.44 26.95
N CYS A 33 29.17 -17.94 25.80
CA CYS A 33 29.25 -19.35 25.43
C CYS A 33 30.47 -19.58 24.52
N THR A 34 31.55 -20.11 25.10
CA THR A 34 32.83 -20.30 24.41
C THR A 34 32.93 -21.69 23.78
N TYR A 35 33.23 -21.75 22.48
CA TYR A 35 33.43 -23.01 21.74
C TYR A 35 34.94 -23.25 21.49
N ASN A 36 35.57 -24.11 22.28
CA ASN A 36 36.96 -24.51 22.07
C ASN A 36 37.08 -25.55 20.95
N ILE A 37 37.27 -25.10 19.72
CA ILE A 37 37.54 -25.96 18.56
C ILE A 37 39.04 -26.29 18.51
N ASN A 38 39.45 -27.36 19.18
CA ASN A 38 40.83 -27.85 19.16
C ASN A 38 41.17 -28.51 17.82
N LEU A 39 41.61 -27.70 16.84
CA LEU A 39 42.21 -28.20 15.61
C LEU A 39 43.63 -28.72 15.89
N HIS A 40 43.84 -30.04 15.79
CA HIS A 40 45.17 -30.64 15.96
C HIS A 40 46.14 -30.13 14.88
N GLN A 41 47.30 -29.60 15.32
CA GLN A 41 48.30 -29.00 14.45
C GLN A 41 49.08 -30.05 13.64
N GLY A 42 48.65 -30.30 12.40
CA GLY A 42 49.54 -30.80 11.35
C GLY A 42 50.42 -29.65 10.84
N LYS A 43 51.76 -29.81 10.88
CA LYS A 43 52.71 -28.77 10.45
C LYS A 43 52.70 -28.60 8.93
N THR A 44 52.29 -27.44 8.42
CA THR A 44 52.90 -26.78 7.23
C THR A 44 52.34 -25.38 7.01
N ASN A 45 53.24 -24.38 7.02
CA ASN A 45 53.29 -23.08 6.35
C ASN A 45 52.06 -22.16 6.16
N CYS A 46 50.85 -22.46 6.66
CA CYS A 46 49.74 -21.50 6.71
C CYS A 46 49.89 -20.48 7.86
N GLU A 47 51.05 -19.83 7.98
CA GLU A 47 51.34 -18.77 8.96
C GLU A 47 50.82 -17.40 8.50
N THR A 48 49.53 -17.33 8.18
CA THR A 48 48.81 -16.05 8.22
C THR A 48 48.36 -15.80 9.65
N ASN A 49 48.78 -14.68 10.25
CA ASN A 49 48.36 -14.29 11.59
C ASN A 49 46.83 -14.09 11.65
N TYR A 50 46.12 -15.13 12.11
CA TYR A 50 44.74 -15.02 12.55
C TYR A 50 44.70 -14.20 13.83
N ASN A 51 44.70 -12.87 13.70
CA ASN A 51 43.95 -12.04 14.63
C ASN A 51 42.56 -12.67 14.74
N THR A 52 42.20 -13.15 15.92
CA THR A 52 40.93 -13.83 16.18
C THR A 52 39.78 -12.94 15.75
N PHE A 53 39.20 -13.21 14.58
CA PHE A 53 38.07 -12.43 14.08
C PHE A 53 36.81 -12.86 14.83
N SER A 54 36.68 -12.36 16.05
CA SER A 54 35.57 -12.62 16.95
C SER A 54 34.26 -12.28 16.27
N ILE A 55 33.46 -13.30 15.95
CA ILE A 55 32.11 -13.13 15.40
C ILE A 55 31.20 -12.34 16.37
N GLY A 56 31.59 -12.22 17.65
CA GLY A 56 30.97 -11.33 18.64
C GLY A 56 31.21 -9.82 18.45
N ASP A 57 32.22 -9.39 17.68
CA ASP A 57 32.60 -7.95 17.59
C ASP A 57 31.79 -7.14 16.56
N SER A 58 30.77 -7.73 15.92
CA SER A 58 29.92 -7.01 14.95
C SER A 58 28.44 -7.40 14.93
N ILE A 59 28.00 -8.36 15.75
CA ILE A 59 26.58 -8.55 16.08
C ILE A 59 26.52 -8.83 17.58
N LYS A 60 26.29 -7.78 18.39
CA LYS A 60 25.95 -7.99 19.80
C LYS A 60 24.55 -8.60 19.85
N LEU A 61 24.25 -9.42 20.86
CA LEU A 61 22.89 -9.99 21.03
C LEU A 61 21.82 -8.89 21.02
N ASN A 62 22.11 -7.77 21.71
CA ASN A 62 21.34 -6.54 21.69
C ASN A 62 20.94 -6.03 20.29
N ASP A 63 21.73 -6.28 19.24
CA ASP A 63 21.43 -5.77 17.90
C ASP A 63 20.43 -6.68 17.14
N ARG A 64 20.38 -7.97 17.48
CA ARG A 64 19.35 -8.90 17.01
C ARG A 64 18.04 -8.71 17.76
N ASP A 65 18.14 -8.44 19.06
CA ASP A 65 17.00 -8.08 19.91
C ASP A 65 16.41 -6.73 19.46
N LYS A 66 17.25 -5.70 19.22
CA LYS A 66 16.82 -4.43 18.59
C LYS A 66 16.11 -4.63 17.26
N SER A 67 16.63 -5.48 16.35
CA SER A 67 15.97 -5.70 15.06
C SER A 67 14.57 -6.27 15.23
N SER A 68 14.40 -7.20 16.18
CA SER A 68 13.11 -7.82 16.51
C SER A 68 12.17 -6.82 17.20
N GLN A 69 12.72 -6.03 18.13
CA GLN A 69 12.00 -4.97 18.84
C GLN A 69 11.55 -3.85 17.89
N MET A 70 12.39 -3.42 16.94
CA MET A 70 12.05 -2.42 15.93
C MET A 70 11.01 -2.92 14.93
N GLU A 71 11.04 -4.21 14.54
CA GLU A 71 9.97 -4.80 13.72
C GLU A 71 8.64 -4.85 14.47
N GLN A 72 8.66 -5.08 15.79
CA GLN A 72 7.48 -5.05 16.65
C GLN A 72 6.97 -3.62 16.90
N GLU A 73 7.85 -2.67 17.24
CA GLU A 73 7.51 -1.24 17.37
C GLU A 73 6.94 -0.67 16.07
N PHE A 74 7.48 -1.06 14.90
CA PHE A 74 6.91 -0.70 13.60
C PHE A 74 5.47 -1.26 13.43
N HIS A 75 5.22 -2.49 13.89
CA HIS A 75 3.90 -3.12 13.82
C HIS A 75 2.89 -2.40 14.72
N ASP A 76 3.26 -2.15 15.98
CA ASP A 76 2.42 -1.52 17.00
C ASP A 76 2.08 -0.07 16.63
N ILE A 77 3.07 0.71 16.13
CA ILE A 77 2.87 2.07 15.60
C ILE A 77 1.92 2.04 14.40
N LYS A 78 2.08 1.08 13.48
CA LYS A 78 1.21 0.94 12.31
C LYS A 78 -0.24 0.62 12.72
N GLU A 79 -0.46 -0.26 13.68
CA GLU A 79 -1.82 -0.62 14.14
C GLU A 79 -2.48 0.55 14.89
N ASP A 80 -1.75 1.28 15.75
CA ASP A 80 -2.27 2.50 16.38
C ASP A 80 -2.66 3.56 15.35
N HIS A 81 -1.84 3.77 14.31
CA HIS A 81 -2.15 4.73 13.25
C HIS A 81 -3.36 4.30 12.40
N GLU A 82 -3.46 3.04 11.98
CA GLU A 82 -4.62 2.53 11.23
C GLU A 82 -5.91 2.61 12.07
N LYS A 83 -5.83 2.35 13.37
CA LYS A 83 -6.94 2.53 14.33
C LYS A 83 -7.34 4.00 14.47
N ARG A 84 -6.38 4.90 14.70
CA ARG A 84 -6.63 6.36 14.87
C ARG A 84 -7.21 7.00 13.61
N ILE A 85 -6.78 6.58 12.41
CA ILE A 85 -7.37 7.02 11.14
C ILE A 85 -8.85 6.62 11.09
N LYS A 86 -9.17 5.36 11.44
CA LYS A 86 -10.54 4.83 11.45
C LYS A 86 -11.44 5.51 12.49
N GLU A 87 -10.90 5.88 13.64
CA GLU A 87 -11.58 6.69 14.67
C GLU A 87 -11.87 8.13 14.17
N LEU A 88 -10.93 8.71 13.42
CA LEU A 88 -11.08 10.02 12.77
C LEU A 88 -12.18 9.99 11.70
N GLU A 89 -12.12 9.02 10.77
CA GLU A 89 -13.13 8.80 9.72
C GLU A 89 -14.53 8.63 10.31
N THR A 90 -14.66 7.80 11.36
CA THR A 90 -15.92 7.54 12.05
C THR A 90 -16.49 8.81 12.69
N SER A 91 -15.62 9.71 13.17
CA SER A 91 -16.04 10.96 13.81
C SER A 91 -16.38 12.05 12.79
N ILE A 92 -15.64 12.16 11.69
CA ILE A 92 -15.99 13.01 10.54
C ILE A 92 -17.36 12.60 9.97
N GLN A 93 -17.60 11.29 9.80
CA GLN A 93 -18.92 10.79 9.38
C GLN A 93 -20.04 11.08 10.38
N ARG A 94 -19.74 11.18 11.69
CA ARG A 94 -20.72 11.52 12.72
C ARG A 94 -21.16 12.98 12.60
N VAL A 95 -20.19 13.90 12.47
CA VAL A 95 -20.43 15.34 12.28
C VAL A 95 -21.23 15.62 11.00
N LEU A 96 -20.88 14.94 9.89
CA LEU A 96 -21.60 15.04 8.62
C LEU A 96 -23.07 14.61 8.70
N ARG A 97 -23.41 13.64 9.55
CA ARG A 97 -24.82 13.20 9.72
C ARG A 97 -25.65 14.17 10.57
N SER A 98 -25.06 14.76 11.61
CA SER A 98 -25.74 15.78 12.43
C SER A 98 -26.09 17.07 11.68
N ALA A 99 -25.38 17.37 10.58
CA ALA A 99 -25.63 18.56 9.76
C ALA A 99 -26.83 18.43 8.79
N LEU A 100 -27.46 17.25 8.69
CA LEU A 100 -28.44 16.92 7.64
C LEU A 100 -29.86 16.64 8.15
N SER A 101 -30.15 16.80 9.45
CA SER A 101 -31.42 16.37 10.06
C SER A 101 -32.35 17.50 10.54
N SER A 102 -32.13 18.75 10.13
CA SER A 102 -32.90 19.91 10.60
C SER A 102 -33.63 20.67 9.48
N GLY A 103 -34.75 20.13 8.99
CA GLY A 103 -35.65 20.89 8.10
C GLY A 103 -36.79 20.12 7.44
N ASN A 104 -37.97 20.07 8.08
CA ASN A 104 -39.26 20.46 7.48
C ASN A 104 -40.48 20.18 8.38
N MET A 105 -41.26 21.25 8.61
CA MET A 105 -42.72 21.36 8.80
C MET A 105 -43.07 22.80 8.31
N ASP A 106 -44.28 23.21 7.89
CA ASP A 106 -45.62 22.78 8.33
C ASP A 106 -46.75 23.13 7.32
N SER A 107 -47.92 22.48 7.53
CA SER A 107 -49.36 22.80 7.33
C SER A 107 -49.92 23.98 6.46
N ASN A 108 -51.25 23.98 6.20
CA ASN A 108 -51.91 24.85 5.17
C ASN A 108 -53.42 25.25 5.43
N THR A 109 -53.84 26.47 5.01
CA THR A 109 -55.22 27.00 4.69
C THR A 109 -56.30 27.42 5.76
N LEU A 110 -57.30 28.27 5.34
CA LEU A 110 -58.31 29.07 6.14
C LEU A 110 -59.75 29.14 5.51
N GLU A 111 -60.79 29.74 6.18
CA GLU A 111 -61.83 30.71 5.63
C GLU A 111 -62.87 31.37 6.65
N LEU A 112 -64.03 32.01 6.26
CA LEU A 112 -64.57 33.34 6.77
C LEU A 112 -66.16 33.65 6.90
N GLN A 113 -66.63 34.82 7.50
CA GLN A 113 -67.99 35.59 7.45
C GLN A 113 -69.12 35.47 8.59
N GLN A 114 -70.24 36.27 8.86
CA GLN A 114 -70.82 37.70 8.74
C GLN A 114 -72.18 37.98 9.58
N ALA A 115 -72.79 39.23 9.72
CA ALA A 115 -74.09 39.67 10.44
C ALA A 115 -74.60 41.16 10.10
N PRO A 116 -75.57 41.99 10.71
CA PRO A 116 -76.72 41.98 11.74
C PRO A 116 -78.05 42.87 11.42
N GLN A 117 -78.77 43.58 12.39
CA GLN A 117 -79.78 44.78 12.35
C GLN A 117 -81.31 44.65 12.90
N HIS A 118 -82.29 45.61 13.20
CA HIS A 118 -82.46 47.04 13.76
C HIS A 118 -83.94 47.74 13.93
N ILE A 119 -84.25 48.60 15.00
CA ILE A 119 -85.17 49.87 15.25
C ILE A 119 -86.74 49.98 15.78
N PRO A 120 -87.59 51.13 15.88
CA PRO A 120 -88.70 51.49 16.92
C PRO A 120 -90.14 52.02 16.38
N PRO A 121 -90.98 53.09 16.80
CA PRO A 121 -91.35 53.97 18.02
C PRO A 121 -92.87 54.53 18.26
N ALA A 122 -93.18 55.44 19.28
CA ALA A 122 -94.11 56.69 19.37
C ALA A 122 -95.60 56.86 20.00
N ALA A 123 -95.95 57.93 20.87
CA ALA A 123 -97.35 58.52 21.29
C ALA A 123 -97.52 59.72 22.40
N PRO A 124 -98.54 60.71 22.43
CA PRO A 124 -98.80 61.81 23.51
C PRO A 124 -100.22 62.60 23.77
N VAL A 125 -100.40 63.55 24.80
CA VAL A 125 -101.32 64.84 24.98
C VAL A 125 -102.63 65.05 25.96
N HIS A 126 -102.89 66.28 26.62
CA HIS A 126 -104.20 67.11 26.95
C HIS A 126 -104.56 67.88 28.35
N VAL A 127 -105.67 68.74 28.52
CA VAL A 127 -106.10 69.75 29.66
C VAL A 127 -107.68 70.03 29.87
N ASN A 128 -108.49 70.94 30.61
CA ASN A 128 -108.59 72.23 31.50
C ASN A 128 -110.10 72.46 32.15
N LYS A 129 -110.80 73.46 32.88
CA LYS A 129 -110.73 74.79 33.68
C LYS A 129 -112.11 75.38 34.38
N SER A 130 -112.14 76.36 35.38
CA SER A 130 -113.20 77.46 35.81
C SER A 130 -114.23 77.43 37.06
N LEU A 131 -115.21 78.40 37.36
CA LEU A 131 -115.29 79.58 38.37
C LEU A 131 -116.73 80.24 38.85
N VAL A 132 -116.87 81.19 39.88
CA VAL A 132 -117.85 82.42 40.14
C VAL A 132 -119.01 82.68 41.28
N ASN A 133 -119.20 83.97 41.78
CA ASN A 133 -120.39 84.84 42.32
C ASN A 133 -120.89 85.14 43.84
N THR A 134 -121.54 86.34 44.11
CA THR A 134 -122.38 86.84 45.32
C THR A 134 -123.44 87.99 45.02
N ASN A 135 -123.84 88.97 45.93
CA ASN A 135 -124.95 89.99 45.78
C ASN A 135 -124.90 91.31 46.69
N GLU A 136 -125.86 92.29 46.59
CA GLU A 136 -126.05 93.58 47.38
C GLU A 136 -127.52 93.76 47.98
N GLY A 137 -128.13 94.88 48.51
CA GLY A 137 -127.89 96.37 48.66
C GLY A 137 -129.06 97.20 49.34
N SER A 138 -128.98 98.55 49.58
CA SER A 138 -130.07 99.47 50.12
C SER A 138 -129.90 100.99 49.79
N LEU A 139 -130.99 101.78 49.62
CA LEU A 139 -131.04 102.94 48.67
C LEU A 139 -131.71 104.30 49.09
N ILE A 140 -131.76 105.24 48.12
CA ILE A 140 -132.47 106.55 48.06
C ILE A 140 -131.77 107.79 48.64
N ALA A 141 -131.40 107.88 49.92
CA ALA A 141 -130.57 109.02 50.39
C ALA A 141 -129.21 109.07 49.67
N GLN A 142 -128.77 107.89 49.22
CA GLN A 142 -127.78 107.70 48.18
C GLN A 142 -128.03 108.59 46.94
N LEU A 143 -129.19 108.53 46.28
CA LEU A 143 -129.37 108.86 44.85
C LEU A 143 -128.84 110.23 44.38
N GLN A 144 -128.90 111.28 45.20
CA GLN A 144 -128.33 112.60 44.82
C GLN A 144 -126.82 112.70 45.07
N GLY A 145 -126.32 112.06 46.13
CA GLY A 145 -124.89 111.80 46.32
C GLY A 145 -124.34 110.85 45.25
N GLU A 146 -125.10 109.83 44.87
CA GLU A 146 -124.80 108.94 43.76
C GLU A 146 -124.80 109.67 42.43
N PHE A 147 -125.67 110.65 42.16
CA PHE A 147 -125.62 111.35 40.86
C PHE A 147 -124.35 112.23 40.72
N THR A 148 -123.89 112.83 41.82
CA THR A 148 -122.63 113.60 41.85
C THR A 148 -121.40 112.69 41.85
N LYS A 149 -121.41 111.60 42.63
CA LYS A 149 -120.44 110.50 42.53
C LYS A 149 -120.42 109.90 41.13
N LEU A 150 -121.56 109.72 40.47
CA LEU A 150 -121.70 109.11 39.14
C LEU A 150 -121.09 110.02 38.07
N LYS A 151 -121.26 111.34 38.17
CA LYS A 151 -120.59 112.30 37.27
C LYS A 151 -119.08 112.33 37.48
N ALA A 152 -118.60 112.30 38.73
CA ALA A 152 -117.18 112.18 39.05
C ALA A 152 -116.60 110.82 38.60
N SER A 153 -117.35 109.74 38.86
CA SER A 153 -117.06 108.36 38.47
C SER A 153 -117.02 108.22 36.96
N LEU A 154 -117.97 108.77 36.18
CA LEU A 154 -117.90 108.75 34.71
C LEU A 154 -116.62 109.44 34.20
N LYS A 155 -116.23 110.57 34.78
CA LYS A 155 -114.98 111.26 34.42
C LYS A 155 -113.75 110.41 34.80
N SER A 156 -113.77 109.75 35.96
CA SER A 156 -112.74 108.82 36.40
C SER A 156 -112.66 107.58 35.49
N ARG A 157 -113.80 106.94 35.20
CA ARG A 157 -113.94 105.76 34.34
C ARG A 157 -113.54 106.04 32.90
N THR A 158 -113.84 107.24 32.40
CA THR A 158 -113.38 107.69 31.06
C THR A 158 -111.87 107.88 31.04
N LYS A 159 -111.27 108.38 32.14
CA LYS A 159 -109.81 108.42 32.27
C LYS A 159 -109.22 107.02 32.38
N GLU A 160 -109.76 106.14 33.23
CA GLU A 160 -109.37 104.73 33.30
C GLU A 160 -109.49 104.03 31.93
N LEU A 161 -110.53 104.30 31.14
CA LEU A 161 -110.68 103.74 29.78
C LEU A 161 -109.63 104.26 28.80
N LEU A 162 -109.16 105.50 28.97
CA LEU A 162 -108.06 106.05 28.17
C LEU A 162 -106.71 105.50 28.62
N ASP A 163 -106.46 105.50 29.94
CA ASP A 163 -105.24 104.99 30.57
C ASP A 163 -105.08 103.47 30.32
N THR A 164 -106.17 102.69 30.35
CA THR A 164 -106.17 101.27 29.98
C THR A 164 -106.04 101.05 28.48
N LYS A 165 -106.58 101.94 27.62
CA LYS A 165 -106.32 101.89 26.17
C LYS A 165 -104.85 102.16 25.83
N THR A 166 -104.21 103.14 26.47
CA THR A 166 -102.76 103.37 26.29
C THR A 166 -101.94 102.21 26.86
N THR A 167 -102.36 101.63 27.99
CA THR A 167 -101.73 100.42 28.55
C THR A 167 -101.86 99.23 27.60
N LEU A 168 -103.04 99.03 26.98
CA LEU A 168 -103.30 97.94 26.04
C LEU A 168 -102.51 98.09 24.74
N ASN A 169 -102.34 99.30 24.23
CA ASN A 169 -101.46 99.56 23.09
C ASN A 169 -99.99 99.26 23.46
N ALA A 170 -99.54 99.69 24.64
CA ALA A 170 -98.17 99.42 25.11
C ALA A 170 -97.93 97.92 25.36
N THR A 171 -98.91 97.16 25.85
CA THR A 171 -98.77 95.69 25.96
C THR A 171 -98.82 95.00 24.60
N LEU A 172 -99.54 95.55 23.62
CA LEU A 172 -99.54 95.04 22.24
C LEU A 172 -98.20 95.27 21.53
N GLU A 173 -97.55 96.42 21.73
CA GLU A 173 -96.18 96.66 21.22
C GLU A 173 -95.16 95.75 21.92
N ASN A 174 -95.19 95.65 23.26
CA ASN A 174 -94.35 94.69 23.99
C ASN A 174 -94.58 93.22 23.54
N LEU A 175 -95.82 92.84 23.20
CA LEU A 175 -96.12 91.50 22.68
C LEU A 175 -95.52 91.28 21.28
N LYS A 176 -95.52 92.31 20.43
CA LYS A 176 -94.91 92.27 19.09
C LYS A 176 -93.38 92.22 19.16
N ASP A 177 -92.78 92.98 20.07
CA ASP A 177 -91.33 93.00 20.26
C ASP A 177 -90.83 91.68 20.86
N THR A 178 -91.56 91.11 21.84
CA THR A 178 -91.26 89.77 22.37
C THR A 178 -91.51 88.66 21.35
N GLN A 179 -92.53 88.75 20.50
CA GLN A 179 -92.71 87.83 19.36
C GLN A 179 -91.55 87.92 18.36
N THR A 180 -91.04 89.11 18.08
CA THR A 180 -89.91 89.33 17.17
C THR A 180 -88.62 88.77 17.77
N SER A 181 -88.35 89.06 19.04
CA SER A 181 -87.20 88.51 19.78
C SER A 181 -87.26 86.98 19.92
N LEU A 182 -88.46 86.38 20.07
CA LEU A 182 -88.65 84.93 20.04
C LEU A 182 -88.34 84.33 18.67
N PHE A 183 -88.72 85.00 17.58
CA PHE A 183 -88.41 84.56 16.21
C PHE A 183 -86.90 84.59 15.95
N GLU A 184 -86.22 85.70 16.26
CA GLU A 184 -84.76 85.78 16.18
C GLU A 184 -84.05 84.72 17.04
N SER A 185 -84.61 84.39 18.21
CA SER A 185 -84.06 83.36 19.09
C SER A 185 -84.24 81.97 18.50
N SER A 186 -85.38 81.71 17.83
CA SER A 186 -85.65 80.45 17.14
C SER A 186 -84.75 80.27 15.91
N GLU A 187 -84.51 81.33 15.14
CA GLU A 187 -83.57 81.32 14.00
C GLU A 187 -82.15 80.98 14.45
N LYS A 188 -81.65 81.64 15.50
CA LYS A 188 -80.33 81.36 16.12
C LYS A 188 -80.25 79.93 16.70
N LEU A 189 -81.38 79.36 17.13
CA LEU A 189 -81.44 77.99 17.68
C LEU A 189 -81.41 76.95 16.55
N ILE A 190 -82.13 77.16 15.44
CA ILE A 190 -82.07 76.33 14.23
C ILE A 190 -80.66 76.34 13.64
N ASP A 191 -80.01 77.51 13.56
CA ASP A 191 -78.61 77.62 13.11
C ASP A 191 -77.63 76.87 14.05
N ALA A 192 -77.92 76.82 15.35
CA ALA A 192 -77.15 76.04 16.31
C ALA A 192 -77.40 74.52 16.13
N GLU A 193 -78.64 74.10 15.92
CA GLU A 193 -79.01 72.69 15.66
C GLU A 193 -78.36 72.16 14.37
N ASN A 194 -78.50 72.87 13.25
CA ASN A 194 -77.84 72.55 11.98
C ASN A 194 -76.30 72.40 12.14
N LYS A 195 -75.70 73.26 12.99
CA LYS A 195 -74.27 73.25 13.27
C LYS A 195 -73.86 72.10 14.19
N VAL A 196 -74.72 71.69 15.13
CA VAL A 196 -74.53 70.48 15.94
C VAL A 196 -74.59 69.23 15.04
N GLU A 197 -75.62 69.08 14.20
CA GLU A 197 -75.72 67.95 13.26
C GLU A 197 -74.49 67.86 12.34
N THR A 198 -74.03 69.00 11.81
CA THR A 198 -72.81 69.07 10.99
C THR A 198 -71.57 68.61 11.77
N LEU A 199 -71.45 68.99 13.05
CA LEU A 199 -70.32 68.60 13.91
C LEU A 199 -70.40 67.12 14.34
N GLU A 200 -71.59 66.58 14.58
CA GLU A 200 -71.80 65.16 14.87
C GLU A 200 -71.44 64.29 13.66
N TYR A 201 -71.81 64.72 12.45
CA TYR A 201 -71.39 64.06 11.21
C TYR A 201 -69.87 64.03 11.06
N GLN A 202 -69.18 65.17 11.25
CA GLN A 202 -67.71 65.23 11.23
C GLN A 202 -67.06 64.37 12.33
N ALA A 203 -67.63 64.37 13.55
CA ALA A 203 -67.17 63.51 14.64
C ALA A 203 -67.32 62.03 14.30
N SER A 204 -68.37 61.63 13.57
CA SER A 204 -68.55 60.24 13.10
C SER A 204 -67.47 59.82 12.10
N ILE A 205 -67.07 60.70 11.18
CA ILE A 205 -65.98 60.47 10.23
C ILE A 205 -64.66 60.31 10.97
N VAL A 206 -64.33 61.24 11.87
CA VAL A 206 -63.09 61.21 12.66
C VAL A 206 -63.02 59.96 13.55
N LYS A 207 -64.14 59.54 14.16
CA LYS A 207 -64.24 58.30 14.94
C LYS A 207 -63.96 57.05 14.09
N ASN A 208 -64.48 56.98 12.86
CA ASN A 208 -64.23 55.87 11.95
C ASN A 208 -62.77 55.85 11.45
N GLN A 209 -62.18 57.01 11.16
CA GLN A 209 -60.76 57.13 10.82
C GLN A 209 -59.83 56.76 11.98
N LEU A 210 -60.21 57.10 13.23
CA LEU A 210 -59.50 56.65 14.42
C LEU A 210 -59.56 55.13 14.59
N LYS A 211 -60.72 54.51 14.32
CA LYS A 211 -60.86 53.06 14.38
C LYS A 211 -59.96 52.35 13.34
N ASP A 212 -60.03 52.77 12.07
CA ASP A 212 -59.16 52.22 11.00
C ASP A 212 -57.66 52.37 11.33
N LYS A 213 -57.25 53.52 11.88
CA LYS A 213 -55.86 53.73 12.31
C LYS A 213 -55.46 52.86 13.51
N ALA A 214 -56.36 52.65 14.48
CA ALA A 214 -56.10 51.78 15.62
C ALA A 214 -55.95 50.31 15.19
N GLU A 215 -56.87 49.81 14.35
CA GLU A 215 -56.86 48.45 13.81
C GLU A 215 -55.59 48.18 12.97
N ARG A 216 -55.16 49.15 12.15
CA ARG A 216 -53.87 49.09 11.44
C ARG A 216 -52.65 49.12 12.36
N LEU A 217 -52.70 49.88 13.46
CA LEU A 217 -51.61 49.96 14.43
C LEU A 217 -51.47 48.67 15.24
N GLU A 218 -52.59 48.03 15.58
CA GLU A 218 -52.64 46.71 16.23
C GLU A 218 -52.03 45.63 15.33
N ILE A 219 -52.48 45.53 14.07
CA ILE A 219 -51.89 44.62 13.06
C ILE A 219 -50.40 44.91 12.82
N ALA A 220 -49.96 46.16 12.90
CA ALA A 220 -48.55 46.52 12.80
C ALA A 220 -47.74 46.10 14.05
N SER A 221 -48.33 46.22 15.25
CA SER A 221 -47.74 45.77 16.51
C SER A 221 -47.59 44.25 16.55
N GLU A 222 -48.61 43.49 16.16
CA GLU A 222 -48.54 42.03 16.03
C GLU A 222 -47.41 41.60 15.08
N LYS A 223 -47.31 42.24 13.91
CA LYS A 223 -46.24 41.97 12.93
C LYS A 223 -44.85 42.33 13.46
N LEU A 224 -44.72 43.40 14.23
CA LEU A 224 -43.48 43.77 14.90
C LEU A 224 -43.08 42.71 15.94
N ASN A 225 -44.00 42.31 16.82
CA ASN A 225 -43.78 41.28 17.84
C ASN A 225 -43.44 39.91 17.23
N ALA A 226 -44.11 39.55 16.12
CA ALA A 226 -43.81 38.35 15.35
C ALA A 226 -42.46 38.41 14.60
N SER A 227 -42.00 39.61 14.24
CA SER A 227 -40.66 39.83 13.67
C SER A 227 -39.57 39.81 14.74
N GLU A 228 -39.85 40.31 15.94
CA GLU A 228 -38.90 40.34 17.07
C GLU A 228 -38.71 38.94 17.68
N THR A 229 -39.78 38.17 17.86
CA THR A 229 -39.66 36.75 18.27
C THR A 229 -38.87 35.92 17.25
N LYS A 230 -39.06 36.17 15.94
CA LYS A 230 -38.22 35.57 14.89
C LYS A 230 -36.76 36.02 14.97
N ARG A 231 -36.50 37.31 15.19
CA ARG A 231 -35.14 37.86 15.39
C ARG A 231 -34.43 37.13 16.53
N LEU A 232 -35.06 37.07 17.71
CA LEU A 232 -34.51 36.43 18.90
C LEU A 232 -34.21 34.93 18.66
N ALA A 233 -35.13 34.20 18.00
CA ALA A 233 -34.90 32.80 17.64
C ALA A 233 -33.70 32.63 16.67
N THR A 234 -33.54 33.51 15.68
CA THR A 234 -32.37 33.48 14.79
C THR A 234 -31.06 33.90 15.49
N GLU A 235 -31.14 34.76 16.50
CA GLU A 235 -30.01 35.23 17.30
C GLU A 235 -29.49 34.11 18.22
N GLU A 236 -30.39 33.33 18.84
CA GLU A 236 -30.06 32.11 19.57
C GLU A 236 -29.46 31.02 18.66
N GLN A 237 -30.05 30.79 17.49
CA GLN A 237 -29.49 29.85 16.50
C GLN A 237 -28.08 30.25 16.06
N LEU A 238 -27.85 31.54 15.77
CA LEU A 238 -26.54 32.06 15.41
C LEU A 238 -25.51 31.89 16.53
N TYR A 239 -25.88 32.18 17.79
CA TYR A 239 -25.00 31.98 18.95
C TYR A 239 -24.58 30.52 19.11
N ASN A 240 -25.53 29.59 18.98
CA ASN A 240 -25.25 28.15 19.05
C ASN A 240 -24.35 27.67 17.90
N LEU A 241 -24.56 28.17 16.67
CA LEU A 241 -23.70 27.88 15.51
C LEU A 241 -22.28 28.39 15.72
N VAL A 242 -22.08 29.67 16.08
CA VAL A 242 -20.76 30.27 16.35
C VAL A 242 -20.02 29.51 17.46
N ARG A 243 -20.72 29.07 18.51
CA ARG A 243 -20.13 28.25 19.57
C ARG A 243 -19.70 26.87 19.07
N SER A 244 -20.50 26.22 18.21
CA SER A 244 -20.10 24.95 17.60
C SER A 244 -18.89 25.10 16.67
N GLU A 245 -18.80 26.21 15.93
CA GLU A 245 -17.67 26.51 15.05
C GLU A 245 -16.36 26.69 15.84
N ALA A 246 -16.44 27.36 17.01
CA ALA A 246 -15.31 27.51 17.91
C ALA A 246 -14.80 26.15 18.44
N ASN A 247 -15.70 25.30 18.93
CA ASN A 247 -15.34 23.95 19.40
C ASN A 247 -14.71 23.10 18.27
N LEU A 248 -15.29 23.13 17.06
CA LEU A 248 -14.77 22.40 15.90
C LEU A 248 -13.39 22.89 15.45
N LYS A 249 -13.11 24.20 15.60
CA LYS A 249 -11.77 24.78 15.35
C LYS A 249 -10.74 24.30 16.38
N GLU A 250 -11.14 24.14 17.64
CA GLU A 250 -10.26 23.60 18.70
C GLU A 250 -9.95 22.11 18.46
N GLU A 251 -10.97 21.29 18.18
CA GLU A 251 -10.78 19.87 17.80
C GLU A 251 -9.87 19.73 16.57
N LEU A 252 -10.11 20.53 15.51
CA LEU A 252 -9.27 20.54 14.31
C LEU A 252 -7.82 20.93 14.62
N GLY A 253 -7.61 21.85 15.56
CA GLY A 253 -6.28 22.20 16.08
C GLY A 253 -5.58 21.03 16.76
N TYR A 254 -6.29 20.34 17.67
CA TYR A 254 -5.79 19.14 18.36
C TYR A 254 -5.43 18.02 17.36
N TYR A 255 -6.32 17.69 16.42
CA TYR A 255 -6.06 16.65 15.44
C TYR A 255 -4.93 17.02 14.47
N LYS A 256 -4.79 18.29 14.09
CA LYS A 256 -3.65 18.77 13.29
C LYS A 256 -2.33 18.65 14.02
N TYR A 257 -2.28 18.97 15.32
CA TYR A 257 -1.10 18.74 16.16
C TYR A 257 -0.76 17.23 16.20
N LYS A 258 -1.75 16.38 16.49
CA LYS A 258 -1.57 14.93 16.62
C LYS A 258 -1.14 14.26 15.30
N LEU A 259 -1.59 14.80 14.16
CA LEU A 259 -1.15 14.37 12.83
C LEU A 259 0.31 14.76 12.57
N ASN A 260 0.72 16.00 12.88
CA ASN A 260 2.11 16.43 12.71
C ASN A 260 3.08 15.62 13.57
N GLN A 261 2.70 15.29 14.82
CA GLN A 261 3.55 14.48 15.70
C GLN A 261 3.79 13.08 15.09
N THR A 262 2.73 12.45 14.57
CA THR A 262 2.80 11.16 13.86
C THR A 262 3.52 11.22 12.52
N LEU A 263 3.52 12.36 11.83
CA LEU A 263 4.35 12.55 10.64
C LEU A 263 5.85 12.48 10.98
N ASN A 264 6.27 13.10 12.09
CA ASN A 264 7.66 13.05 12.55
C ASN A 264 8.06 11.62 12.99
N GLU A 265 7.18 10.94 13.73
CA GLU A 265 7.35 9.53 14.16
C GLU A 265 7.61 8.62 12.94
N LEU A 266 6.85 8.79 11.87
CA LEU A 266 7.01 8.03 10.62
C LEU A 266 8.29 8.39 9.84
N GLU A 267 8.77 9.63 9.90
CA GLU A 267 10.05 10.01 9.26
C GLU A 267 11.26 9.39 9.97
N GLU A 268 11.27 9.39 11.31
CA GLU A 268 12.32 8.73 12.09
C GLU A 268 12.31 7.20 11.89
N LEU A 269 11.13 6.58 11.93
CA LEU A 269 10.94 5.15 11.67
C LEU A 269 11.42 4.75 10.25
N ARG A 270 11.12 5.57 9.24
CA ARG A 270 11.60 5.40 7.86
C ARG A 270 13.14 5.49 7.75
N LYS A 271 13.76 6.40 8.50
CA LYS A 271 15.23 6.52 8.55
C LYS A 271 15.84 5.25 9.15
N ASN A 272 15.33 4.81 10.30
CA ASN A 272 15.82 3.61 11.00
C ASN A 272 15.68 2.34 10.11
N TYR A 273 14.58 2.19 9.38
CA TYR A 273 14.41 1.12 8.37
C TYR A 273 15.45 1.18 7.24
N THR A 274 15.82 2.38 6.80
CA THR A 274 16.82 2.59 5.75
C THR A 274 18.22 2.17 6.23
N ASP A 275 18.58 2.55 7.46
CA ASP A 275 19.87 2.18 8.07
C ASP A 275 19.97 0.67 8.35
N LEU A 276 18.89 0.04 8.82
CA LEU A 276 18.81 -1.43 8.96
C LEU A 276 18.95 -2.15 7.61
N THR A 277 18.32 -1.63 6.55
CA THR A 277 18.46 -2.16 5.19
C THR A 277 19.90 -2.07 4.68
N ASN A 278 20.58 -0.94 4.92
CA ASN A 278 21.99 -0.76 4.59
C ASN A 278 22.90 -1.73 5.36
N MET A 279 22.62 -1.95 6.65
CA MET A 279 23.34 -2.92 7.48
C MET A 279 23.15 -4.36 6.97
N HIS A 280 21.91 -4.77 6.67
CA HIS A 280 21.62 -6.09 6.09
C HIS A 280 22.38 -6.32 4.78
N GLN A 281 22.40 -5.33 3.87
CA GLN A 281 23.18 -5.44 2.64
C GLN A 281 24.70 -5.55 2.90
N LYS A 282 25.25 -4.84 3.89
CA LYS A 282 26.65 -4.95 4.27
C LYS A 282 26.97 -6.36 4.79
N VAL A 283 26.18 -6.88 5.73
CA VAL A 283 26.34 -8.25 6.25
C VAL A 283 26.24 -9.29 5.12
N LYS A 284 25.28 -9.14 4.19
CA LYS A 284 25.12 -10.03 3.04
C LYS A 284 26.31 -10.01 2.06
N ARG A 285 26.95 -8.86 1.85
CA ARG A 285 28.19 -8.75 1.05
C ARG A 285 29.38 -9.39 1.77
N ASN A 286 29.54 -9.12 3.06
CA ASN A 286 30.60 -9.70 3.88
C ASN A 286 30.49 -11.24 3.94
N LEU A 287 29.29 -11.78 4.19
CA LEU A 287 29.05 -13.22 4.23
C LEU A 287 29.46 -13.89 2.90
N ARG A 288 29.06 -13.32 1.76
CA ARG A 288 29.45 -13.82 0.43
C ARG A 288 30.95 -13.75 0.17
N THR A 289 31.64 -12.76 0.75
CA THR A 289 33.10 -12.66 0.66
C THR A 289 33.75 -13.80 1.45
N CYS A 290 33.33 -14.02 2.70
CA CYS A 290 33.84 -15.12 3.52
C CYS A 290 33.46 -16.51 2.99
N GLU A 291 32.30 -16.66 2.32
CA GLU A 291 31.94 -17.88 1.59
C GLU A 291 32.92 -18.17 0.43
N LEU A 292 33.33 -17.14 -0.32
CA LEU A 292 34.32 -17.27 -1.38
C LEU A 292 35.73 -17.55 -0.81
N GLU A 293 36.18 -16.78 0.17
CA GLU A 293 37.49 -16.97 0.84
C GLU A 293 37.62 -18.37 1.47
N LEU A 294 36.53 -18.90 2.05
CA LEU A 294 36.48 -20.26 2.58
C LEU A 294 36.56 -21.33 1.48
N MET A 295 35.96 -21.07 0.31
CA MET A 295 36.00 -21.98 -0.85
C MET A 295 37.35 -21.94 -1.56
N ASP A 296 37.95 -20.77 -1.71
CA ASP A 296 39.32 -20.61 -2.22
C ASP A 296 40.33 -21.33 -1.29
N CYS A 297 40.18 -21.17 0.03
CA CYS A 297 40.97 -21.90 1.04
C CYS A 297 40.72 -23.42 0.99
N TYR A 298 39.50 -23.87 0.68
CA TYR A 298 39.19 -25.29 0.56
C TYR A 298 39.69 -25.92 -0.75
N THR A 299 39.60 -25.21 -1.87
CA THR A 299 40.16 -25.67 -3.17
C THR A 299 41.69 -25.62 -3.17
N ALA A 300 42.32 -24.63 -2.53
CA ALA A 300 43.76 -24.63 -2.26
C ALA A 300 44.23 -25.76 -1.32
N LYS A 301 43.28 -26.46 -0.65
CA LYS A 301 43.52 -27.60 0.25
C LYS A 301 43.05 -28.94 -0.33
N THR A 302 42.31 -28.92 -1.44
CA THR A 302 41.88 -30.12 -2.17
C THR A 302 42.35 -29.97 -3.60
N ASP A 303 43.55 -30.52 -3.88
CA ASP A 303 44.15 -30.43 -5.20
C ASP A 303 43.22 -31.16 -6.19
N THR A 304 42.47 -30.34 -6.92
CA THR A 304 41.33 -30.76 -7.75
C THR A 304 41.79 -31.16 -9.14
N PHE A 305 43.03 -30.82 -9.48
CA PHE A 305 43.74 -31.30 -10.66
C PHE A 305 44.97 -32.10 -10.20
N CYS A 306 45.13 -33.33 -10.71
CA CYS A 306 46.25 -34.20 -10.39
C CYS A 306 46.87 -34.76 -11.66
N THR A 307 48.10 -34.35 -11.91
CA THR A 307 48.96 -34.73 -13.04
C THR A 307 50.00 -35.79 -12.66
N PHE A 308 49.93 -36.31 -11.43
CA PHE A 308 50.88 -37.22 -10.79
C PHE A 308 52.37 -36.81 -10.84
N GLN A 309 52.72 -35.57 -11.22
CA GLN A 309 54.13 -35.18 -11.42
C GLN A 309 54.95 -35.07 -10.13
N ASP A 310 54.31 -35.07 -8.95
CA ASP A 310 54.97 -35.17 -7.65
C ASP A 310 54.74 -36.54 -6.98
N SER A 311 55.76 -36.99 -6.26
CA SER A 311 55.80 -38.26 -5.51
C SER A 311 54.75 -38.41 -4.41
N GLY A 312 54.15 -37.30 -3.93
CA GLY A 312 53.01 -37.33 -3.01
C GLY A 312 51.67 -37.68 -3.67
N ILE A 313 51.65 -37.93 -5.00
CA ILE A 313 50.48 -38.35 -5.81
C ILE A 313 49.19 -37.57 -5.49
N CYS A 314 49.33 -36.27 -5.26
CA CYS A 314 48.23 -35.35 -4.91
C CYS A 314 47.39 -35.77 -3.69
N GLY A 315 47.90 -36.63 -2.81
CA GLY A 315 47.17 -37.20 -1.67
C GLY A 315 46.21 -38.36 -2.02
N TYR A 316 46.33 -38.95 -3.21
CA TYR A 316 45.75 -40.26 -3.53
C TYR A 316 46.37 -41.34 -2.62
N ARG A 317 45.64 -42.44 -2.39
CA ARG A 317 46.04 -43.52 -1.49
C ARG A 317 45.62 -44.87 -2.05
N GLN A 318 46.53 -45.84 -1.99
CA GLN A 318 46.22 -47.24 -2.30
C GLN A 318 45.25 -47.80 -1.25
N GLU A 319 44.45 -48.78 -1.65
CA GLU A 319 44.00 -49.85 -0.75
C GLU A 319 45.21 -50.66 -0.26
N ASN A 320 45.12 -51.30 0.91
CA ASN A 320 46.23 -52.06 1.51
C ASN A 320 45.74 -53.39 2.12
N VAL A 321 44.44 -53.69 2.04
CA VAL A 321 43.79 -54.75 2.83
C VAL A 321 42.83 -55.62 2.02
N THR A 322 42.20 -55.09 0.96
CA THR A 322 41.06 -55.77 0.29
C THR A 322 41.22 -56.06 -1.20
N ASP A 323 42.19 -55.44 -1.86
CA ASP A 323 42.56 -55.73 -3.25
C ASP A 323 43.75 -56.72 -3.33
N ALA A 324 44.25 -56.97 -4.54
CA ALA A 324 45.23 -58.04 -4.79
C ALA A 324 46.66 -57.52 -5.04
N PHE A 325 46.83 -56.26 -5.41
CA PHE A 325 48.12 -55.57 -5.61
C PHE A 325 47.89 -54.06 -5.82
N ASP A 326 48.90 -53.22 -5.57
CA ASP A 326 48.81 -51.76 -5.72
C ASP A 326 48.84 -51.23 -7.17
N TRP A 327 48.39 -50.00 -7.37
CA TRP A 327 48.81 -49.18 -8.53
C TRP A 327 50.27 -48.72 -8.37
N GLU A 328 51.00 -48.51 -9.45
CA GLU A 328 52.39 -48.04 -9.43
C GLU A 328 52.53 -46.62 -10.01
N TRP A 329 53.40 -45.81 -9.40
CA TRP A 329 53.76 -44.47 -9.87
C TRP A 329 54.95 -44.55 -10.82
N HIS A 330 54.72 -44.34 -12.12
CA HIS A 330 55.65 -44.73 -13.17
C HIS A 330 55.91 -43.62 -14.21
N LYS A 331 56.94 -43.80 -15.05
CA LYS A 331 57.43 -42.82 -16.03
C LYS A 331 58.07 -43.49 -17.24
N GLY A 332 57.72 -43.00 -18.42
CA GLY A 332 58.11 -43.62 -19.70
C GLY A 332 57.30 -44.89 -20.00
N PRO A 333 57.76 -45.76 -20.92
CA PRO A 333 57.06 -46.98 -21.31
C PRO A 333 56.88 -47.95 -20.15
N THR A 334 55.81 -48.75 -20.14
CA THR A 334 55.69 -49.88 -19.20
C THR A 334 56.78 -50.94 -19.50
N PRO A 335 57.15 -51.79 -18.52
CA PRO A 335 58.22 -52.78 -18.70
C PRO A 335 57.90 -53.87 -19.74
N SER A 336 56.61 -54.08 -19.99
CA SER A 336 56.02 -55.14 -20.79
C SER A 336 55.80 -54.69 -22.25
N SER A 337 56.15 -55.54 -23.23
CA SER A 337 56.13 -55.14 -24.65
C SER A 337 54.73 -55.24 -25.27
N SER A 338 54.35 -54.26 -26.09
CA SER A 338 53.04 -54.18 -26.79
C SER A 338 51.84 -53.94 -25.86
N THR A 339 52.07 -53.25 -24.75
CA THR A 339 51.08 -52.85 -23.74
C THR A 339 51.50 -51.50 -23.15
N GLY A 340 50.58 -50.84 -22.44
CA GLY A 340 50.80 -49.53 -21.81
C GLY A 340 51.08 -48.36 -22.78
N PRO A 341 51.24 -47.13 -22.25
CA PRO A 341 51.65 -45.95 -23.00
C PRO A 341 53.18 -45.84 -23.12
N ASP A 342 53.68 -45.15 -24.15
CA ASP A 342 55.11 -44.81 -24.29
C ASP A 342 55.60 -43.72 -23.29
N GLY A 343 54.68 -43.04 -22.61
CA GLY A 343 54.92 -41.95 -21.66
C GLY A 343 53.63 -41.34 -21.12
N ASP A 344 53.76 -40.35 -20.23
CA ASP A 344 52.63 -39.68 -19.57
C ASP A 344 51.75 -38.86 -20.54
N HIS A 345 50.53 -38.52 -20.13
CA HIS A 345 49.68 -37.62 -20.90
C HIS A 345 50.05 -36.15 -20.68
N THR A 346 50.37 -35.77 -19.43
CA THR A 346 50.67 -34.39 -19.05
C THR A 346 51.83 -33.80 -19.86
N CYS A 347 52.98 -34.46 -19.89
CA CYS A 347 54.21 -33.99 -20.56
C CYS A 347 54.41 -34.59 -21.96
N GLN A 348 53.71 -35.67 -22.30
CA GLN A 348 53.82 -36.38 -23.59
C GLN A 348 55.25 -36.83 -23.91
N ASN A 349 56.04 -37.15 -22.87
CA ASN A 349 57.41 -37.63 -23.01
C ASN A 349 57.88 -38.40 -21.78
N ASN A 350 58.98 -39.15 -21.91
CA ASN A 350 59.51 -40.09 -20.91
C ASN A 350 60.09 -39.44 -19.63
N ARG A 351 59.66 -38.21 -19.27
CA ARG A 351 60.08 -37.47 -18.07
C ARG A 351 58.95 -37.25 -17.07
N GLY A 352 57.71 -37.18 -17.52
CA GLY A 352 56.56 -37.04 -16.63
C GLY A 352 56.07 -38.37 -16.08
N HIS A 353 55.18 -38.32 -15.11
CA HIS A 353 54.73 -39.50 -14.35
C HIS A 353 53.21 -39.69 -14.46
N TYR A 354 52.78 -40.94 -14.32
CA TYR A 354 51.37 -41.36 -14.32
C TYR A 354 51.18 -42.54 -13.37
N MET A 355 49.93 -42.90 -13.06
CA MET A 355 49.62 -44.12 -12.31
C MET A 355 49.28 -45.26 -13.27
N TYR A 356 49.82 -46.46 -13.05
CA TYR A 356 49.48 -47.64 -13.85
C TYR A 356 49.32 -48.92 -13.02
N ILE A 357 48.81 -49.97 -13.66
CA ILE A 357 48.89 -51.35 -13.18
C ILE A 357 49.72 -52.20 -14.16
N GLU A 358 50.61 -53.04 -13.63
CA GLU A 358 51.34 -54.06 -14.38
C GLU A 358 50.56 -55.38 -14.36
N ALA A 359 50.23 -55.92 -15.54
CA ALA A 359 49.51 -57.20 -15.64
C ALA A 359 50.42 -58.44 -15.57
N SER A 360 51.73 -58.27 -15.77
CA SER A 360 52.72 -59.35 -15.74
C SER A 360 52.72 -60.11 -14.41
N GLY A 361 52.59 -61.44 -14.49
CA GLY A 361 52.61 -62.33 -13.31
C GLY A 361 51.34 -62.30 -12.45
N LYS A 362 50.34 -61.48 -12.77
CA LYS A 362 49.03 -61.46 -12.10
C LYS A 362 48.12 -62.58 -12.63
N SER A 363 47.07 -62.89 -11.88
CA SER A 363 46.00 -63.82 -12.25
C SER A 363 44.72 -63.07 -12.64
N LYS A 364 43.97 -63.60 -13.63
CA LYS A 364 42.68 -63.04 -14.06
C LYS A 364 41.76 -62.76 -12.87
N GLY A 365 41.23 -61.54 -12.81
CA GLY A 365 40.28 -61.10 -11.79
C GLY A 365 40.94 -60.57 -10.51
N GLN A 366 42.28 -60.56 -10.40
CA GLN A 366 42.95 -59.73 -9.42
C GLN A 366 42.74 -58.25 -9.76
N ASN A 367 42.63 -57.40 -8.74
CA ASN A 367 42.38 -55.97 -8.86
C ASN A 367 43.35 -55.12 -8.02
N ALA A 368 43.37 -53.83 -8.33
CA ALA A 368 44.09 -52.76 -7.64
C ALA A 368 43.15 -51.56 -7.44
N LEU A 369 43.09 -51.01 -6.22
CA LEU A 369 42.17 -49.93 -5.83
C LEU A 369 42.93 -48.67 -5.40
N LEU A 370 42.78 -47.57 -6.15
CA LEU A 370 43.35 -46.27 -5.82
C LEU A 370 42.24 -45.28 -5.42
N TYR A 371 42.25 -44.83 -4.16
CA TYR A 371 41.33 -43.84 -3.61
C TYR A 371 41.85 -42.42 -3.78
N SER A 372 41.01 -41.51 -4.26
CA SER A 372 41.32 -40.08 -4.32
C SER A 372 41.31 -39.39 -2.95
N PRO A 373 41.82 -38.16 -2.86
CA PRO A 373 41.40 -37.18 -1.86
C PRO A 373 39.87 -37.02 -1.81
N ARG A 374 39.36 -36.47 -0.71
CA ARG A 374 37.92 -36.30 -0.49
C ARG A 374 37.45 -34.97 -1.07
N TYR A 375 36.73 -35.05 -2.17
CA TYR A 375 36.21 -33.90 -2.92
C TYR A 375 34.86 -33.41 -2.36
N ARG A 376 34.60 -32.12 -2.54
CA ARG A 376 33.31 -31.45 -2.32
C ARG A 376 33.10 -30.38 -3.39
N GLY A 377 31.85 -29.98 -3.59
CA GLY A 377 31.43 -28.89 -4.48
C GLY A 377 30.20 -28.16 -3.99
N LEU A 378 29.94 -26.99 -4.57
CA LEU A 378 28.75 -26.16 -4.29
C LEU A 378 27.58 -26.49 -5.22
N THR A 379 27.88 -27.07 -6.38
CA THR A 379 26.93 -27.39 -7.45
C THR A 379 27.10 -28.84 -7.91
N ASN A 380 26.56 -29.24 -9.06
CA ASN A 380 27.04 -30.44 -9.75
C ASN A 380 28.55 -30.31 -10.02
N GLN A 381 29.28 -31.42 -10.08
CA GLN A 381 30.68 -31.41 -10.48
C GLN A 381 30.90 -32.27 -11.73
N CYS A 382 31.82 -31.84 -12.58
CA CYS A 382 32.38 -32.66 -13.64
C CYS A 382 33.73 -33.23 -13.20
N ILE A 383 33.92 -34.51 -13.47
CA ILE A 383 35.22 -35.18 -13.37
C ILE A 383 35.66 -35.50 -14.80
N GLU A 384 36.88 -35.10 -15.13
CA GLU A 384 37.54 -35.35 -16.41
C GLU A 384 38.89 -36.03 -16.10
N PHE A 385 39.26 -37.12 -16.77
CA PHE A 385 40.58 -37.74 -16.59
C PHE A 385 41.03 -38.49 -17.84
N TYR A 386 42.34 -38.65 -18.04
CA TYR A 386 42.87 -39.44 -19.14
C TYR A 386 43.20 -40.86 -18.69
N TYR A 387 42.98 -41.83 -19.57
CA TYR A 387 43.36 -43.22 -19.36
C TYR A 387 43.97 -43.83 -20.62
N HIS A 388 44.79 -44.86 -20.45
CA HIS A 388 45.40 -45.62 -21.53
C HIS A 388 45.27 -47.12 -21.25
N MET A 389 44.88 -47.88 -22.27
CA MET A 389 44.46 -49.28 -22.16
C MET A 389 44.79 -50.01 -23.46
N TYR A 390 46.04 -50.43 -23.61
CA TYR A 390 46.56 -51.09 -24.81
C TYR A 390 47.15 -52.46 -24.49
N GLY A 391 46.88 -53.44 -25.36
CA GLY A 391 47.35 -54.82 -25.21
C GLY A 391 46.22 -55.85 -25.34
N ARG A 392 46.56 -57.13 -25.53
CA ARG A 392 45.59 -58.21 -25.76
C ARG A 392 44.89 -58.69 -24.48
N HIS A 393 45.53 -58.51 -23.33
CA HIS A 393 45.15 -59.03 -22.03
C HIS A 393 44.74 -57.91 -21.07
N VAL A 394 44.34 -56.76 -21.60
CA VAL A 394 43.78 -55.64 -20.84
C VAL A 394 42.42 -56.04 -20.29
N GLY A 395 42.21 -55.84 -18.99
CA GLY A 395 40.97 -56.16 -18.31
C GLY A 395 40.00 -54.97 -18.21
N THR A 396 39.56 -54.65 -17.00
CA THR A 396 38.57 -53.59 -16.73
C THR A 396 39.22 -52.40 -16.02
N LEU A 397 38.86 -51.17 -16.43
CA LEU A 397 38.96 -50.00 -15.56
C LEU A 397 37.54 -49.58 -15.12
N THR A 398 37.28 -49.55 -13.82
CA THR A 398 36.03 -49.05 -13.23
C THR A 398 36.33 -47.86 -12.33
N VAL A 399 35.49 -46.83 -12.35
CA VAL A 399 35.52 -45.74 -11.37
C VAL A 399 34.24 -45.74 -10.56
N TYR A 400 34.40 -45.76 -9.25
CA TYR A 400 33.32 -45.69 -8.26
C TYR A 400 33.32 -44.35 -7.54
N LYS A 401 32.14 -43.93 -7.07
CA LYS A 401 31.97 -42.88 -6.04
C LYS A 401 31.72 -43.53 -4.69
N LEU A 402 32.49 -43.13 -3.69
CA LEU A 402 32.27 -43.46 -2.27
C LEU A 402 31.74 -42.23 -1.55
N ALA A 403 30.50 -42.27 -1.07
CA ALA A 403 29.86 -41.13 -0.41
C ALA A 403 30.40 -40.91 1.02
N SER A 404 30.45 -39.65 1.47
CA SER A 404 30.91 -39.28 2.82
C SER A 404 30.13 -39.99 3.93
N GLY A 405 30.79 -40.94 4.61
CA GLY A 405 30.18 -41.70 5.70
C GLY A 405 29.36 -42.92 5.24
N SER A 406 29.42 -43.27 3.96
CA SER A 406 28.98 -44.56 3.44
C SER A 406 30.15 -45.53 3.29
N THR A 407 29.85 -46.82 3.19
CA THR A 407 30.75 -47.89 2.72
C THR A 407 30.47 -48.30 1.28
N ASP A 408 29.37 -47.81 0.69
CA ASP A 408 28.85 -48.32 -0.58
C ASP A 408 29.54 -47.64 -1.77
N LEU A 409 30.04 -48.45 -2.71
CA LEU A 409 30.71 -48.02 -3.93
C LEU A 409 29.72 -47.95 -5.11
N GLU A 410 29.39 -46.73 -5.54
CA GLU A 410 28.53 -46.48 -6.70
C GLU A 410 29.37 -46.48 -7.99
N SER A 411 29.27 -47.52 -8.82
CA SER A 411 29.96 -47.57 -10.12
C SER A 411 29.36 -46.56 -11.10
N VAL A 412 30.18 -45.63 -11.61
CA VAL A 412 29.71 -44.51 -12.45
C VAL A 412 30.44 -44.31 -13.76
N TRP A 413 31.59 -44.97 -13.95
CA TRP A 413 32.25 -45.08 -15.25
C TRP A 413 32.96 -46.42 -15.34
N ARG A 414 32.95 -47.06 -16.52
CA ARG A 414 33.60 -48.36 -16.74
C ARG A 414 33.95 -48.56 -18.21
N VAL A 415 35.11 -49.15 -18.47
CA VAL A 415 35.53 -49.64 -19.80
C VAL A 415 36.23 -50.99 -19.66
N TYR A 416 36.31 -51.77 -20.75
CA TYR A 416 36.90 -53.11 -20.76
C TYR A 416 37.67 -53.37 -22.06
N GLY A 417 38.83 -54.02 -21.94
CA GLY A 417 39.66 -54.47 -23.05
C GLY A 417 40.48 -53.37 -23.71
N ASN A 418 41.17 -53.74 -24.79
CA ASN A 418 42.00 -52.86 -25.60
C ASN A 418 41.21 -51.69 -26.20
N GLN A 419 41.60 -50.46 -25.88
CA GLN A 419 41.09 -49.22 -26.50
C GLN A 419 42.06 -48.62 -27.54
N GLY A 420 43.26 -49.22 -27.70
CA GLY A 420 44.32 -48.79 -28.62
C GLY A 420 45.47 -48.05 -27.91
N ASN A 421 46.63 -47.94 -28.58
CA ASN A 421 47.77 -47.16 -28.06
C ASN A 421 47.52 -45.65 -28.25
N VAL A 422 46.60 -45.10 -27.44
CA VAL A 422 46.29 -43.67 -27.31
C VAL A 422 45.80 -43.38 -25.89
N TRP A 423 46.15 -42.22 -25.36
CA TRP A 423 45.49 -41.67 -24.18
C TRP A 423 44.09 -41.16 -24.57
N ILE A 424 43.07 -41.52 -23.77
CA ILE A 424 41.66 -41.22 -24.04
C ILE A 424 41.05 -40.45 -22.87
N LEU A 425 40.32 -39.38 -23.16
CA LEU A 425 39.60 -38.58 -22.16
C LEU A 425 38.29 -39.25 -21.72
N ALA A 426 38.21 -39.65 -20.46
CA ALA A 426 36.98 -40.02 -19.78
C ALA A 426 36.31 -38.81 -19.12
N ARG A 427 34.98 -38.87 -18.97
CA ARG A 427 34.16 -37.85 -18.29
C ARG A 427 33.03 -38.50 -17.50
N MET A 428 32.73 -37.98 -16.31
CA MET A 428 31.56 -38.37 -15.50
C MET A 428 31.05 -37.19 -14.66
N SER A 429 29.76 -37.21 -14.31
CA SER A 429 29.13 -36.16 -13.49
C SER A 429 28.86 -36.63 -12.06
N VAL A 430 28.98 -35.70 -11.11
CA VAL A 430 28.55 -35.86 -9.72
C VAL A 430 27.37 -34.92 -9.46
N PRO A 431 26.23 -35.42 -8.96
CA PRO A 431 25.08 -34.58 -8.65
C PRO A 431 25.33 -33.73 -7.40
N GLU A 432 24.78 -32.52 -7.40
CA GLU A 432 24.92 -31.49 -6.35
C GLU A 432 24.77 -32.02 -4.91
N HIS A 433 23.80 -32.91 -4.66
CA HIS A 433 23.58 -33.46 -3.32
C HIS A 433 24.79 -34.26 -2.80
N LEU A 434 25.45 -35.02 -3.68
CA LEU A 434 26.62 -35.83 -3.35
C LEU A 434 27.89 -34.97 -3.32
N ALA A 435 28.00 -33.96 -4.18
CA ALA A 435 29.09 -32.97 -4.13
C ALA A 435 29.10 -32.18 -2.81
N LYS A 436 27.92 -31.75 -2.32
CA LYS A 436 27.80 -31.04 -1.03
C LYS A 436 28.09 -31.93 0.18
N ILE A 437 27.57 -33.15 0.17
CA ILE A 437 27.87 -34.15 1.20
C ILE A 437 29.38 -34.51 1.18
N GLY A 438 29.96 -34.56 -0.02
CA GLY A 438 31.36 -34.88 -0.31
C GLY A 438 31.56 -36.38 -0.58
N TYR A 439 32.56 -36.71 -1.39
CA TYR A 439 32.83 -38.07 -1.84
C TYR A 439 34.34 -38.32 -2.06
N GLN A 440 34.70 -39.58 -2.27
CA GLN A 440 35.98 -39.97 -2.88
C GLN A 440 35.70 -40.70 -4.19
N LEU A 441 36.64 -40.63 -5.13
CA LEU A 441 36.70 -41.52 -6.28
C LEU A 441 37.54 -42.73 -5.93
N VAL A 442 37.19 -43.89 -6.48
CA VAL A 442 37.96 -45.12 -6.35
C VAL A 442 38.18 -45.68 -7.75
N PHE A 443 39.44 -45.75 -8.18
CA PHE A 443 39.85 -46.29 -9.47
C PHE A 443 40.21 -47.76 -9.28
N GLU A 444 39.42 -48.65 -9.86
CA GLU A 444 39.64 -50.10 -9.84
C GLU A 444 40.19 -50.55 -11.19
N GLY A 445 41.45 -50.97 -11.20
CA GLY A 445 42.05 -51.71 -12.30
C GLY A 445 41.92 -53.21 -12.05
N VAL A 446 41.29 -53.96 -12.96
CA VAL A 446 41.15 -55.43 -12.88
C VAL A 446 41.84 -56.05 -14.08
N VAL A 447 42.74 -57.02 -13.85
CA VAL A 447 43.53 -57.65 -14.93
C VAL A 447 42.92 -58.94 -15.47
N GLU A 448 43.25 -59.27 -16.72
CA GLU A 448 42.92 -60.54 -17.38
C GLU A 448 44.13 -61.50 -17.36
N ASN A 449 43.98 -62.70 -17.96
CA ASN A 449 45.06 -63.69 -17.97
C ASN A 449 46.10 -63.41 -19.08
N GLY A 450 47.11 -62.60 -18.78
CA GLY A 450 48.30 -62.40 -19.62
C GLY A 450 49.04 -61.10 -19.32
N TYR A 451 50.24 -60.92 -19.88
CA TYR A 451 51.12 -59.78 -19.57
C TYR A 451 50.81 -58.50 -20.36
N GLU A 452 50.14 -58.61 -21.52
CA GLU A 452 49.83 -57.44 -22.37
C GLU A 452 48.54 -56.75 -21.87
N GLY A 453 48.52 -56.30 -20.62
CA GLY A 453 47.28 -56.00 -19.89
C GLY A 453 47.23 -54.73 -19.07
N ASP A 454 48.18 -53.82 -19.27
CA ASP A 454 48.33 -52.64 -18.42
C ASP A 454 47.17 -51.66 -18.59
N ILE A 455 46.87 -50.94 -17.51
CA ILE A 455 45.90 -49.85 -17.46
C ILE A 455 46.60 -48.66 -16.82
N SER A 456 46.53 -47.48 -17.43
CA SER A 456 47.14 -46.25 -16.91
C SER A 456 46.11 -45.13 -16.79
N ILE A 457 46.30 -44.23 -15.81
CA ILE A 457 45.50 -43.01 -15.61
C ILE A 457 46.40 -41.79 -15.35
N ASP A 458 45.99 -40.63 -15.87
CA ASP A 458 46.70 -39.34 -15.75
C ASP A 458 45.71 -38.15 -15.84
N ASP A 459 46.17 -36.94 -15.52
CA ASP A 459 45.46 -35.66 -15.70
C ASP A 459 44.02 -35.64 -15.11
N ILE A 460 43.84 -36.13 -13.89
CA ILE A 460 42.53 -36.16 -13.21
C ILE A 460 42.12 -34.76 -12.77
N ASN A 461 40.97 -34.26 -13.21
CA ASN A 461 40.44 -32.92 -12.95
C ASN A 461 39.00 -33.00 -12.41
N VAL A 462 38.72 -32.34 -11.29
CA VAL A 462 37.40 -32.27 -10.63
C VAL A 462 36.99 -30.80 -10.50
N ARG A 463 35.88 -30.41 -11.13
CA ARG A 463 35.49 -29.00 -11.27
C ARG A 463 33.99 -28.79 -11.09
N ASP A 464 33.59 -27.75 -10.37
CA ASP A 464 32.19 -27.35 -10.24
C ASP A 464 31.58 -26.93 -11.59
N GLY A 465 30.28 -27.22 -11.74
CA GLY A 465 29.53 -27.10 -12.99
C GLY A 465 29.25 -28.46 -13.65
N ASP A 466 28.30 -28.47 -14.57
CA ASP A 466 27.97 -29.64 -15.39
C ASP A 466 29.13 -30.00 -16.34
N CYS A 467 29.26 -31.28 -16.69
CA CYS A 467 30.23 -31.68 -17.70
C CYS A 467 29.93 -31.05 -19.06
N PRO A 468 30.96 -30.62 -19.81
CA PRO A 468 30.80 -30.19 -21.19
C PRO A 468 30.08 -31.27 -21.99
N ALA A 469 28.92 -30.95 -22.55
CA ALA A 469 28.16 -31.88 -23.38
C ALA A 469 29.07 -32.39 -24.50
N SER A 470 29.19 -33.70 -24.64
CA SER A 470 29.97 -34.29 -25.72
C SER A 470 29.39 -33.78 -27.03
N VAL A 471 30.22 -33.10 -27.84
CA VAL A 471 29.83 -32.62 -29.16
C VAL A 471 29.75 -33.84 -30.06
N ALA A 472 28.64 -34.56 -29.96
CA ALA A 472 28.27 -35.63 -30.86
C ALA A 472 28.19 -35.02 -32.27
N VAL A 473 29.26 -35.21 -33.05
CA VAL A 473 29.33 -34.79 -34.45
C VAL A 473 28.30 -35.62 -35.20
N LYS A 474 27.06 -35.13 -35.22
CA LYS A 474 25.98 -35.67 -36.03
C LYS A 474 26.44 -35.56 -37.47
N ALA A 475 26.87 -36.69 -38.04
CA ALA A 475 27.19 -36.79 -39.45
C ALA A 475 25.99 -36.27 -40.25
N VAL A 476 26.17 -35.12 -40.89
CA VAL A 476 25.08 -34.49 -41.65
C VAL A 476 24.84 -35.34 -42.88
N GLN A 477 23.86 -36.24 -42.78
CA GLN A 477 23.37 -37.04 -43.90
C GLN A 477 22.64 -36.11 -44.87
N ILE A 478 23.40 -35.49 -45.78
CA ILE A 478 22.86 -34.67 -46.87
C ILE A 478 22.22 -35.61 -47.89
N SER A 479 20.95 -35.96 -47.65
CA SER A 479 20.09 -36.59 -48.64
C SER A 479 19.78 -35.58 -49.75
N LEU A 480 20.57 -35.63 -50.83
CA LEU A 480 20.32 -34.87 -52.05
C LEU A 480 19.03 -35.40 -52.72
N GLY A 481 17.89 -34.85 -52.33
CA GLY A 481 16.60 -35.14 -52.93
C GLY A 481 16.58 -34.70 -54.40
N ASN A 482 16.37 -35.66 -55.31
CA ASN A 482 16.21 -35.39 -56.74
C ASN A 482 14.96 -34.52 -56.97
N SER A 483 15.17 -33.24 -57.27
CA SER A 483 14.15 -32.34 -57.82
C SER A 483 14.67 -31.68 -59.09
N SER A 484 13.85 -31.70 -60.15
CA SER A 484 14.31 -31.48 -61.52
C SER A 484 14.50 -30.00 -61.88
N ASN A 485 15.67 -29.44 -61.54
CA ASN A 485 16.09 -28.08 -61.95
C ASN A 485 17.44 -28.11 -62.71
N SER A 486 17.39 -28.43 -64.00
CA SER A 486 18.56 -28.51 -64.89
C SER A 486 19.36 -27.20 -64.98
N THR A 487 18.72 -26.06 -64.72
CA THR A 487 19.32 -24.73 -64.66
C THR A 487 20.39 -24.60 -63.57
N VAL A 488 20.24 -25.28 -62.43
CA VAL A 488 21.18 -25.16 -61.30
C VAL A 488 22.39 -26.06 -61.49
N ILE A 489 22.20 -27.30 -61.96
CA ILE A 489 23.30 -28.23 -62.23
C ILE A 489 24.21 -27.65 -63.33
N SER A 490 23.63 -27.14 -64.42
CA SER A 490 24.40 -26.51 -65.50
C SER A 490 25.17 -25.26 -65.06
N GLN A 491 24.64 -24.45 -64.13
CA GLN A 491 25.38 -23.35 -63.50
C GLN A 491 26.56 -23.86 -62.64
N ILE A 492 26.36 -24.91 -61.83
CA ILE A 492 27.42 -25.52 -61.00
C ILE A 492 28.52 -26.11 -61.88
N GLU A 493 28.18 -26.77 -62.99
CA GLU A 493 29.17 -27.28 -63.94
C GLU A 493 29.92 -26.15 -64.65
N ARG A 494 29.23 -25.07 -65.05
CA ARG A 494 29.86 -23.87 -65.61
C ARG A 494 30.88 -23.28 -64.63
N TYR A 495 30.53 -23.15 -63.36
CA TYR A 495 31.41 -22.66 -62.29
C TYR A 495 32.60 -23.61 -62.05
N ARG A 496 32.37 -24.93 -61.96
CA ARG A 496 33.43 -25.95 -61.89
C ARG A 496 34.37 -25.88 -63.11
N SER A 497 33.85 -25.60 -64.30
CA SER A 497 34.67 -25.45 -65.52
C SER A 497 35.59 -24.21 -65.45
N LEU A 498 35.10 -23.10 -64.89
CA LEU A 498 35.86 -21.87 -64.68
C LEU A 498 36.96 -22.06 -63.64
N LEU A 499 36.66 -22.72 -62.51
CA LEU A 499 37.68 -23.09 -61.51
C LEU A 499 38.76 -24.01 -62.11
N ARG A 500 38.38 -25.02 -62.89
CA ARG A 500 39.33 -25.87 -63.63
C ARG A 500 40.11 -25.12 -64.72
N ARG A 501 39.65 -23.97 -65.21
CA ARG A 501 40.44 -23.08 -66.09
C ARG A 501 41.41 -22.23 -65.26
N ARG A 502 40.95 -21.64 -64.16
CA ARG A 502 41.76 -20.82 -63.24
C ARG A 502 42.97 -21.59 -62.70
N HIS A 503 42.76 -22.77 -62.11
CA HIS A 503 43.87 -23.62 -61.63
C HIS A 503 44.84 -24.09 -62.73
N ARG A 504 44.37 -24.25 -63.98
CA ARG A 504 45.28 -24.54 -65.11
C ARG A 504 46.07 -23.32 -65.56
N HIS A 505 45.53 -22.11 -65.40
CA HIS A 505 46.28 -20.87 -65.63
C HIS A 505 47.29 -20.60 -64.51
N GLU A 506 46.92 -20.86 -63.25
CA GLU A 506 47.82 -20.74 -62.08
C GLU A 506 48.96 -21.77 -62.16
N ARG A 507 48.67 -23.04 -62.50
CA ARG A 507 49.71 -24.06 -62.75
C ARG A 507 50.58 -23.76 -63.97
N ARG A 508 50.09 -23.02 -64.97
CA ARG A 508 50.92 -22.52 -66.08
C ARG A 508 51.85 -21.40 -65.60
N LYS A 509 51.31 -20.40 -64.90
CA LYS A 509 52.12 -19.32 -64.31
C LYS A 509 53.22 -19.85 -63.39
N LEU A 510 52.91 -20.82 -62.52
CA LEU A 510 53.91 -21.49 -61.66
C LEU A 510 55.04 -22.11 -62.49
N LYS A 511 54.72 -22.89 -63.52
CA LYS A 511 55.71 -23.48 -64.44
C LYS A 511 56.48 -22.44 -65.26
N GLU A 512 55.84 -21.34 -65.63
CA GLU A 512 56.47 -20.21 -66.33
C GLU A 512 57.45 -19.47 -65.41
N THR A 513 57.17 -19.34 -64.11
CA THR A 513 58.14 -18.86 -63.11
C THR A 513 59.26 -19.86 -62.83
N GLU A 514 58.96 -21.16 -62.69
CA GLU A 514 59.97 -22.23 -62.49
C GLU A 514 60.98 -22.22 -63.65
N GLN A 515 60.50 -22.25 -64.91
CA GLN A 515 61.36 -22.17 -66.10
C GLN A 515 62.02 -20.81 -66.31
N SER A 516 61.56 -19.74 -65.64
CA SER A 516 62.26 -18.46 -65.62
C SER A 516 63.42 -18.47 -64.63
N SER A 517 63.27 -19.13 -63.47
CA SER A 517 64.35 -19.28 -62.47
C SER A 517 65.41 -20.32 -62.87
N GLU A 518 65.13 -21.23 -63.81
CA GLU A 518 66.11 -22.14 -64.40
C GLU A 518 66.90 -21.52 -65.58
N ARG A 519 66.67 -20.23 -65.89
CA ARG A 519 67.27 -19.53 -67.05
C ARG A 519 67.99 -18.22 -66.70
N THR A 520 68.09 -17.89 -65.42
CA THR A 520 68.84 -16.74 -64.86
C THR A 520 69.89 -17.24 -63.89
#